data_AF-A0A2S2NW11-F1
#
_entry.id   AF-A0A2S2NW11-F1
#
_cell.length_a   1.000
_cell.length_b   1.000
_cell.length_c   1.000
_cell.angle_alpha   90.00
_cell.angle_beta   90.00
_cell.angle_gamma   90.00
#
_symmetry.space_group_name_H-M   'P 1'
#
loop_
_entity.id
_entity.type
_entity.pdbx_description
1 polymer ?
#
loop_
_entity_poly.entity_id
_entity_poly.type
_entity_poly.pdbx_seq_one_letter_code
_entity_poly.pdbx_strand_id
1 'polypeptide(L)'
;MDEKDKITALSFDEVYIAHDICFDRVNEKVIGPHKTVQVVMARGLIAKWKQPIFYAYDTPMTKSILEEIISKLYYRGYYVVSVTSDMGTSNVGLWKSMAITHNSSSFPHPTTGRAVHVFADVPHLIKLLRNHFIDHGFLMLKDINAKK
;
A
#
# COMPACT_ATOMS: atom_id res chain seq x y z
N MET A 1 8.51 7.20 23.81
CA MET A 1 8.62 7.24 22.33
C MET A 1 8.51 8.68 21.94
N ASP A 2 9.59 9.24 21.39
CA ASP A 2 9.65 10.64 20.98
C ASP A 2 8.64 10.92 19.86
N GLU A 3 8.25 12.17 19.61
CA GLU A 3 7.33 12.49 18.51
C GLU A 3 7.86 12.01 17.15
N LYS A 4 9.18 12.10 16.96
CA LYS A 4 9.88 11.62 15.76
C LYS A 4 9.70 10.11 15.55
N ASP A 5 9.68 9.34 16.62
CA ASP A 5 9.53 7.88 16.55
C ASP A 5 8.13 7.47 16.07
N LYS A 6 7.13 8.34 16.25
CA LYS A 6 5.73 8.12 15.85
C LYS A 6 5.44 8.43 14.39
N ILE A 7 6.44 8.91 13.64
CA ILE A 7 6.32 9.05 12.19
C ILE A 7 6.20 7.66 11.58
N THR A 8 5.09 7.42 10.87
CA THR A 8 4.64 6.09 10.45
C THR A 8 4.47 6.05 8.94
N ALA A 9 4.95 4.97 8.32
CA ALA A 9 4.65 4.59 6.97
C ALA A 9 3.68 3.39 6.98
N LEU A 10 2.71 3.39 6.07
CA LEU A 10 1.82 2.25 5.85
C LEU A 10 2.24 1.49 4.61
N SER A 11 2.20 0.16 4.68
CA SER A 11 2.33 -0.70 3.51
C SER A 11 1.21 -1.72 3.52
N PHE A 12 0.60 -1.97 2.37
CA PHE A 12 -0.49 -2.93 2.28
C PHE A 12 -0.42 -3.73 1.00
N ASP A 13 -0.84 -4.99 1.11
CA ASP A 13 -0.87 -5.94 0.02
C ASP A 13 -1.97 -6.98 0.26
N GLU A 14 -2.37 -7.65 -0.81
CA GLU A 14 -3.35 -8.74 -0.80
C GLU A 14 -2.62 -10.09 -0.87
N VAL A 15 -2.98 -11.01 0.03
CA VAL A 15 -2.40 -12.35 0.08
C VAL A 15 -3.45 -13.39 -0.28
N TYR A 16 -3.13 -14.25 -1.24
CA TYR A 16 -3.98 -15.40 -1.58
C TYR A 16 -3.88 -16.49 -0.51
N ILE A 17 -5.02 -17.04 -0.12
CA ILE A 17 -5.14 -18.11 0.87
C ILE A 17 -5.82 -19.35 0.25
N ALA A 18 -5.71 -20.48 0.94
CA ALA A 18 -6.46 -21.67 0.56
C ALA A 18 -7.96 -21.39 0.68
N HIS A 19 -8.72 -21.73 -0.36
CA HIS A 19 -10.15 -21.43 -0.47
C HIS A 19 -11.01 -22.47 0.27
N ASP A 20 -10.61 -22.74 1.51
CA ASP A 20 -11.18 -23.79 2.34
C ASP A 20 -12.17 -23.21 3.37
N ILE A 21 -13.10 -24.06 3.80
CA ILE A 21 -14.01 -23.76 4.90
C ILE A 21 -13.39 -24.26 6.20
N CYS A 22 -13.30 -23.40 7.20
CA CYS A 22 -12.81 -23.75 8.53
C CYS A 22 -13.90 -23.50 9.57
N PHE A 23 -14.00 -24.35 10.59
CA PHE A 23 -14.86 -24.11 11.74
C PHE A 23 -14.02 -23.71 12.95
N ASP A 24 -14.13 -22.46 13.36
CA ASP A 24 -13.56 -21.96 14.60
C ASP A 24 -14.44 -22.41 15.77
N ARG A 25 -13.96 -23.41 16.51
CA ARG A 25 -14.65 -23.99 17.66
C ARG A 25 -14.76 -23.03 18.83
N VAL A 26 -13.81 -22.10 19.01
CA VAL A 26 -13.79 -21.20 20.17
C VAL A 26 -14.85 -20.13 20.02
N ASN A 27 -14.99 -19.60 18.80
CA ASN A 27 -15.97 -18.56 18.49
C ASN A 27 -17.27 -19.13 17.89
N GLU A 28 -17.37 -20.45 17.75
CA GLU A 28 -18.48 -21.19 17.12
C GLU A 28 -18.88 -20.63 15.74
N LYS A 29 -17.88 -20.35 14.91
CA LYS A 29 -18.08 -19.68 13.61
C LYS A 29 -17.48 -20.49 12.47
N VAL A 30 -18.23 -20.58 11.38
CA VAL A 30 -17.72 -21.02 10.09
C VAL A 30 -17.01 -19.84 9.43
N ILE A 31 -15.75 -20.03 9.04
CA ILE A 31 -14.89 -19.07 8.35
C ILE A 31 -14.66 -19.57 6.93
N GLY A 32 -14.76 -18.68 5.95
CA GLY A 32 -14.56 -19.01 4.55
C GLY A 32 -15.77 -19.62 3.85
N PRO A 33 -15.61 -20.05 2.59
CA PRO A 33 -14.33 -20.05 1.88
C PRO A 33 -13.97 -18.63 1.41
N HIS A 34 -12.74 -18.20 1.67
CA HIS A 34 -12.21 -16.88 1.29
C HIS A 34 -11.07 -17.05 0.29
N LYS A 35 -10.89 -16.13 -0.64
CA LYS A 35 -9.86 -16.20 -1.67
C LYS A 35 -8.61 -15.44 -1.26
N THR A 36 -8.81 -14.29 -0.64
CA THR A 36 -7.72 -13.37 -0.33
C THR A 36 -7.89 -12.72 1.04
N VAL A 37 -6.77 -12.21 1.56
CA VAL A 37 -6.72 -11.40 2.77
C VAL A 37 -5.97 -10.11 2.47
N GLN A 38 -6.63 -8.99 2.69
CA GLN A 38 -6.01 -7.67 2.65
C GLN A 38 -5.38 -7.38 4.00
N VAL A 39 -4.09 -7.04 4.02
CA VAL A 39 -3.37 -6.68 5.25
C VAL A 39 -2.78 -5.29 5.12
N VAL A 40 -2.85 -4.49 6.18
CA VAL A 40 -2.09 -3.23 6.31
C VAL A 40 -1.13 -3.33 7.47
N MET A 41 0.14 -3.06 7.19
CA MET A 41 1.20 -2.96 8.16
C MET A 41 1.53 -1.50 8.42
N ALA A 42 1.51 -1.08 9.68
CA ALA A 42 2.18 0.14 10.11
C ALA A 42 3.64 -0.15 10.42
N ARG A 43 4.52 0.75 10.00
CA ARG A 43 5.95 0.68 10.27
C ARG A 43 6.46 2.06 10.69
N GLY A 44 7.27 2.09 11.74
CA GLY A 44 7.99 3.31 12.10
C GLY A 44 8.96 3.70 11.00
N LEU A 45 8.90 4.95 10.56
CA LEU A 45 9.83 5.47 9.55
C LEU A 45 11.22 5.69 10.15
N ILE A 46 11.26 6.25 11.38
CA ILE A 46 12.48 6.52 12.13
C ILE A 46 12.76 5.38 13.11
N ALA A 47 11.79 5.07 13.96
CA ALA A 47 11.93 4.02 14.96
C ALA A 47 11.74 2.62 14.35
N LYS A 48 12.49 1.65 14.85
CA LYS A 48 12.46 0.26 14.36
C LYS A 48 11.31 -0.54 14.98
N TRP A 49 10.10 -0.31 14.49
CA TRP A 49 8.92 -1.09 14.86
C TRP A 49 8.01 -1.35 13.66
N LYS A 50 7.21 -2.42 13.75
CA LYS A 50 6.19 -2.76 12.76
C LYS A 50 5.05 -3.53 13.41
N GLN A 51 3.82 -3.30 12.96
CA GLN A 51 2.63 -3.98 13.48
C GLN A 51 1.55 -4.10 12.39
N PRO A 52 0.86 -5.26 12.27
CA PRO A 52 -0.36 -5.35 11.48
C PRO A 52 -1.49 -4.58 12.17
N ILE A 53 -2.13 -3.68 11.43
CA ILE A 53 -3.17 -2.78 11.98
C ILE A 53 -4.54 -2.98 11.33
N PHE A 54 -4.59 -3.68 10.20
CA PHE A 54 -5.82 -4.02 9.50
C PHE A 54 -5.67 -5.39 8.85
N TYR A 55 -6.74 -6.18 8.95
CA TYR A 55 -6.90 -7.41 8.20
C TYR A 55 -8.37 -7.57 7.83
N ALA A 56 -8.66 -7.99 6.60
CA ALA A 56 -10.01 -8.32 6.15
C ALA A 56 -9.96 -9.35 5.02
N TYR A 57 -10.93 -10.27 5.00
CA TYR A 57 -11.09 -11.25 3.94
C TYR A 57 -11.78 -10.64 2.71
N ASP A 58 -11.35 -11.03 1.52
CA ASP A 58 -11.98 -10.70 0.22
C ASP A 58 -12.38 -9.22 0.06
N THR A 59 -11.60 -8.32 0.67
CA THR A 59 -11.91 -6.90 0.76
C THR A 59 -10.80 -6.10 0.10
N PRO A 60 -11.03 -5.44 -1.04
CA PRO A 60 -10.03 -4.59 -1.67
C PRO A 60 -9.77 -3.34 -0.80
N MET A 61 -8.55 -2.81 -0.87
CA MET A 61 -8.24 -1.53 -0.23
C MET A 61 -9.01 -0.39 -0.89
N THR A 62 -9.89 0.26 -0.13
CA THR A 62 -10.66 1.42 -0.59
C THR A 62 -10.18 2.70 0.07
N LYS A 63 -10.52 3.86 -0.54
CA LYS A 63 -10.21 5.17 0.03
C LYS A 63 -10.77 5.33 1.44
N SER A 64 -12.00 4.89 1.69
CA SER A 64 -12.65 5.01 3.00
C SER A 64 -11.94 4.19 4.07
N ILE A 65 -11.56 2.94 3.76
CA ILE A 65 -10.78 2.10 4.68
C ILE A 65 -9.45 2.76 5.01
N LEU A 66 -8.73 3.25 3.99
CA LEU A 66 -7.43 3.88 4.18
C LEU A 66 -7.53 5.16 5.03
N GLU A 67 -8.51 6.02 4.75
CA GLU A 67 -8.75 7.25 5.51
C GLU A 67 -9.15 6.96 6.97
N GLU A 68 -9.95 5.91 7.20
CA GLU A 68 -10.33 5.47 8.55
C GLU A 68 -9.10 4.99 9.33
N ILE A 69 -8.25 4.17 8.71
CA ILE A 69 -7.00 3.69 9.32
C ILE A 69 -6.09 4.86 9.70
N ILE A 70 -5.87 5.80 8.78
CA ILE A 70 -5.03 6.97 9.01
C ILE A 70 -5.60 7.82 10.15
N SER A 71 -6.91 8.04 10.17
CA SER A 71 -7.58 8.78 11.24
C SER A 71 -7.43 8.10 12.60
N LYS A 72 -7.64 6.78 12.67
CA LYS A 72 -7.47 5.99 13.90
C LYS A 72 -6.04 6.07 14.44
N LEU A 73 -5.02 6.00 13.57
CA LEU A 73 -3.62 6.14 13.96
C LEU A 73 -3.32 7.54 14.49
N TYR A 74 -3.84 8.58 13.84
CA TYR A 74 -3.68 9.96 14.26
C TYR A 74 -4.20 10.21 15.68
N TYR A 75 -5.41 9.72 16.00
CA TYR A 75 -5.97 9.84 17.36
C TYR A 75 -5.20 9.05 18.42
N ARG A 76 -4.36 8.09 18.02
CA ARG A 76 -3.41 7.39 18.91
C ARG A 76 -2.04 8.06 18.97
N GLY A 77 -1.86 9.18 18.28
CA GLY A 77 -0.64 9.98 18.26
C GLY A 77 0.39 9.56 17.20
N TYR A 78 0.03 8.70 16.26
CA TYR A 78 0.91 8.29 15.15
C TYR A 78 0.64 9.12 13.91
N TYR A 79 1.70 9.61 13.29
CA TYR A 79 1.60 10.50 12.13
C TYR A 79 1.93 9.72 10.86
N VAL A 80 0.92 9.40 10.07
CA VAL A 80 1.10 8.73 8.78
C VAL A 80 1.59 9.75 7.76
N VAL A 81 2.76 9.51 7.19
CA VAL A 81 3.39 10.40 6.19
C VAL A 81 3.45 9.78 4.80
N SER A 82 3.38 8.45 4.71
CA SER A 82 3.43 7.74 3.44
C SER A 82 2.63 6.46 3.45
N VAL A 83 2.16 6.08 2.27
CA VAL A 83 1.52 4.80 1.99
C VAL A 83 2.24 4.12 0.82
N THR A 84 2.40 2.80 0.89
CA THR A 84 3.04 2.00 -0.15
C THR A 84 2.15 0.82 -0.52
N SER A 85 1.92 0.63 -1.82
CA SER A 85 1.15 -0.49 -2.35
C SER A 85 1.85 -1.12 -3.55
N ASP A 86 1.43 -2.33 -3.91
CA ASP A 86 1.73 -2.87 -5.23
C ASP A 86 1.01 -2.07 -6.34
N MET A 87 1.17 -2.52 -7.59
CA MET A 87 0.54 -1.92 -8.78
C MET A 87 -0.55 -2.82 -9.37
N GLY A 88 -1.20 -3.63 -8.53
CA GLY A 88 -2.37 -4.40 -8.94
C GLY A 88 -3.52 -3.50 -9.41
N THR A 89 -4.41 -4.03 -10.23
CA THR A 89 -5.53 -3.27 -10.82
C THR A 89 -6.41 -2.60 -9.76
N SER A 90 -6.62 -3.26 -8.62
CA SER A 90 -7.33 -2.73 -7.45
C SER A 90 -6.63 -1.48 -6.87
N ASN A 91 -5.32 -1.57 -6.61
CA ASN A 91 -4.54 -0.47 -6.04
C ASN A 91 -4.36 0.71 -7.01
N VAL A 92 -4.24 0.44 -8.31
CA VAL A 92 -4.29 1.49 -9.35
C VAL A 92 -5.67 2.18 -9.37
N GLY A 93 -6.75 1.42 -9.16
CA GLY A 93 -8.10 1.97 -8.98
C GLY A 93 -8.20 2.89 -7.76
N LEU A 94 -7.62 2.47 -6.64
CA LEU A 94 -7.50 3.29 -5.43
C LEU A 94 -6.74 4.59 -5.68
N TRP A 95 -5.58 4.54 -6.35
CA TRP A 95 -4.79 5.72 -6.71
C TRP A 95 -5.61 6.73 -7.52
N LYS A 96 -6.37 6.25 -8.52
CA LYS A 96 -7.27 7.09 -9.31
C LYS A 96 -8.36 7.73 -8.44
N SER A 97 -8.96 6.98 -7.52
CA SER A 97 -9.99 7.51 -6.60
C SER A 97 -9.46 8.60 -5.65
N MET A 98 -8.16 8.62 -5.41
CA MET A 98 -7.45 9.62 -4.61
C MET A 98 -6.79 10.71 -5.47
N ALA A 99 -7.08 10.75 -6.78
CA ALA A 99 -6.51 11.70 -7.74
C ALA A 99 -4.97 11.68 -7.81
N ILE A 100 -4.35 10.52 -7.58
CA ILE A 100 -2.90 10.34 -7.68
C ILE A 100 -2.50 10.26 -9.15
N THR A 101 -1.55 11.10 -9.54
CA THR A 101 -1.02 11.19 -10.91
C THR A 101 0.49 11.39 -10.87
N HIS A 102 1.14 11.37 -12.04
CA HIS A 102 2.58 11.64 -12.15
C HIS A 102 2.97 13.07 -11.69
N ASN A 103 2.03 14.01 -11.69
CA ASN A 103 2.25 15.39 -11.21
C ASN A 103 1.81 15.59 -9.75
N SER A 104 1.01 14.67 -9.20
CA SER A 104 0.46 14.75 -7.84
C SER A 104 0.55 13.38 -7.17
N SER A 105 1.61 13.16 -6.42
CA SER A 105 1.94 11.89 -5.75
C SER A 105 1.52 11.85 -4.28
N SER A 106 0.62 12.74 -3.86
CA SER A 106 0.15 12.82 -2.47
C SER A 106 -1.31 13.19 -2.38
N PHE A 107 -1.94 12.80 -1.28
CA PHE A 107 -3.29 13.21 -0.91
C PHE A 107 -3.30 13.86 0.49
N PRO A 108 -4.27 14.72 0.81
CA PRO A 108 -4.35 15.35 2.12
C PRO A 108 -4.78 14.33 3.19
N HIS A 109 -4.13 14.38 4.36
CA HIS A 109 -4.48 13.58 5.52
C HIS A 109 -5.93 13.91 5.95
N PRO A 110 -6.78 12.90 6.22
CA PRO A 110 -8.22 13.08 6.49
C PRO A 110 -8.57 13.86 7.78
N THR A 111 -7.57 14.30 8.55
CA THR A 111 -7.76 14.95 9.86
C THR A 111 -6.94 16.23 9.94
N THR A 112 -5.67 16.17 9.54
CA THR A 112 -4.75 17.32 9.61
C THR A 112 -4.62 18.10 8.31
N GLY A 113 -5.03 17.54 7.17
CA GLY A 113 -4.80 18.10 5.83
C GLY A 113 -3.35 18.03 5.34
N ARG A 114 -2.39 17.58 6.16
CA ARG A 114 -0.98 17.42 5.74
C ARG A 114 -0.85 16.38 4.63
N ALA A 115 0.12 16.54 3.75
CA ALA A 115 0.32 15.60 2.64
C ALA A 115 0.73 14.21 3.15
N VAL A 116 0.07 13.18 2.60
CA VAL A 116 0.46 11.77 2.72
C VAL A 116 0.93 11.32 1.33
N HIS A 117 2.19 10.91 1.23
CA HIS A 117 2.81 10.55 -0.04
C HIS A 117 2.54 9.09 -0.42
N VAL A 118 2.23 8.86 -1.69
CA VAL A 118 1.94 7.53 -2.24
C VAL A 118 3.19 7.01 -2.96
N PHE A 119 3.60 5.79 -2.61
CA PHE A 119 4.71 5.09 -3.23
C PHE A 119 4.25 3.77 -3.84
N ALA A 120 4.84 3.42 -4.99
CA ALA A 120 4.75 2.08 -5.55
C ALA A 120 5.82 1.18 -4.95
N ASP A 121 5.56 -0.12 -4.88
CA ASP A 121 6.58 -1.09 -4.47
C ASP A 121 7.70 -1.21 -5.52
N VAL A 122 8.89 -0.68 -5.17
CA VAL A 122 10.04 -0.57 -6.06
C VAL A 122 10.56 -1.94 -6.54
N PRO A 123 10.71 -2.96 -5.68
CA PRO A 123 10.95 -4.34 -6.12
C PRO A 123 10.01 -4.82 -7.24
N HIS A 124 8.71 -4.54 -7.16
CA HIS A 124 7.77 -4.91 -8.22
C HIS A 124 8.04 -4.16 -9.53
N LEU A 125 8.34 -2.85 -9.47
CA LEU A 125 8.74 -2.06 -10.64
C LEU A 125 9.96 -2.65 -11.35
N ILE A 126 11.00 -3.02 -10.59
CA ILE A 126 12.24 -3.58 -11.16
C ILE A 126 11.96 -4.95 -11.81
N LYS A 127 11.14 -5.80 -11.17
CA LYS A 127 10.73 -7.09 -11.75
C LYS A 127 9.99 -6.91 -13.07
N LEU A 128 9.05 -5.96 -13.15
CA LEU A 128 8.30 -5.67 -14.37
C LEU A 128 9.23 -5.12 -15.46
N LEU A 129 10.11 -4.17 -15.12
CA LEU A 129 11.10 -3.63 -16.06
C LEU A 129 11.96 -4.75 -16.65
N ARG A 130 12.48 -5.66 -15.81
CA ARG A 130 13.24 -6.82 -16.28
C ARG A 130 12.43 -7.69 -17.23
N ASN A 131 11.16 -7.99 -16.92
CA ASN A 131 10.32 -8.82 -17.80
C ASN A 131 10.14 -8.14 -19.17
N HIS A 132 9.77 -6.86 -19.19
CA HIS A 132 9.65 -6.11 -20.45
C HIS A 132 10.95 -6.09 -21.26
N PHE A 133 12.09 -5.95 -20.59
CA PHE A 133 13.40 -6.02 -21.25
C PHE A 133 13.66 -7.39 -21.89
N ILE A 134 13.37 -8.47 -21.20
CA ILE A 134 13.59 -9.84 -21.70
C ILE A 134 12.61 -10.18 -22.83
N ASP A 135 11.34 -9.81 -22.67
CA ASP A 135 10.27 -10.20 -23.60
C ASP A 135 10.33 -9.40 -24.92
N HIS A 136 10.71 -8.12 -24.85
CA HIS A 136 10.58 -7.19 -25.98
C HIS A 136 11.79 -6.27 -26.20
N GLY A 137 12.69 -6.13 -25.21
CA GLY A 137 13.76 -5.12 -25.23
C GLY A 137 13.25 -3.69 -25.03
N PHE A 138 14.15 -2.71 -25.09
CA PHE A 138 13.82 -1.29 -24.96
C PHE A 138 14.30 -0.48 -26.16
N LEU A 139 13.42 0.38 -26.67
CA LEU A 139 13.78 1.44 -27.60
C LEU A 139 14.35 2.62 -26.81
N MET A 140 15.66 2.62 -26.64
CA MET A 140 16.36 3.78 -26.08
C MET A 140 16.56 4.81 -27.19
N LEU A 141 15.95 5.98 -27.04
CA LEU A 141 16.28 7.11 -27.91
C LEU A 141 17.76 7.45 -27.69
N LYS A 142 18.57 7.33 -28.74
CA LYS A 142 19.93 7.88 -28.70
C LYS A 142 19.80 9.38 -28.61
N ASP A 143 20.47 9.99 -27.63
CA ASP A 143 20.56 11.44 -27.51
C ASP A 143 20.98 12.05 -28.85
N ILE A 144 20.07 12.80 -29.47
CA ILE A 144 20.32 13.56 -30.71
C ILE A 144 21.39 14.65 -30.48
N ASN A 145 21.77 14.90 -29.22
CA ASN A 145 22.77 15.88 -28.81
C ASN A 145 24.13 15.29 -28.40
N ALA A 146 24.38 13.99 -28.58
CA ALA A 146 25.74 13.45 -28.50
C ALA A 146 26.53 13.86 -29.77
N LYS A 147 26.85 15.15 -29.87
CA LYS A 147 27.82 15.65 -30.85
C LYS A 147 29.15 14.95 -30.61
N LYS A 148 29.64 14.28 -31.65
CA LYS A 148 31.04 13.88 -31.82
C LYS A 148 31.97 15.08 -31.70
#